data_AF-A0A1E4LH82-F1
#
_entry.id   AF-A0A1E4LH82-F1
#
_cell.length_a   1.000
_cell.length_b   1.000
_cell.length_c   1.000
_cell.angle_alpha   90.00
_cell.angle_beta   90.00
_cell.angle_gamma   90.00
#
_symmetry.space_group_name_H-M   'P 1'
#
loop_
_entity.id
_entity.type
_entity.pdbx_description
1 polymer ?
#
loop_
_entity_poly.entity_id
_entity_poly.type
_entity_poly.pdbx_seq_one_letter_code
_entity_poly.pdbx_strand_id
1 'polypeptide(L)'
;MLEFKFDVQLLIAGQQLSEDAIYEHIAQHFEGDSLLVMGDEDLIKLHFHTNAPWQVLEYCASLGDIHDIVLENMQRQEQGLQG
;
A
#
# COMPACT_ATOMS: atom_id res chain seq x y z
N MET A 1 16.18 -11.08 -8.81
CA MET A 1 14.77 -11.49 -8.61
C MET A 1 14.24 -10.60 -7.51
N LEU A 2 13.10 -9.94 -7.72
CA LEU A 2 12.50 -9.06 -6.72
C LEU A 2 12.16 -9.86 -5.46
N GLU A 3 12.54 -9.35 -4.30
CA GLU A 3 12.21 -9.95 -3.00
C GLU A 3 10.71 -9.82 -2.72
N PHE A 4 10.15 -8.63 -2.98
CA PHE A 4 8.72 -8.33 -2.93
C PHE A 4 8.17 -8.07 -4.33
N LYS A 5 7.15 -8.83 -4.73
CA LYS A 5 6.72 -8.90 -6.14
C LYS A 5 5.58 -7.96 -6.50
N PHE A 6 4.78 -7.56 -5.50
CA PHE A 6 3.61 -6.74 -5.74
C PHE A 6 3.83 -5.33 -5.24
N ASP A 7 3.51 -4.36 -6.08
CA ASP A 7 3.37 -2.96 -5.69
C ASP A 7 1.90 -2.67 -5.39
N VAL A 8 1.64 -2.17 -4.17
CA VAL A 8 0.33 -1.74 -3.70
C VAL A 8 0.35 -0.22 -3.63
N GLN A 9 -0.42 0.43 -4.48
CA GLN A 9 -0.69 1.87 -4.39
C GLN A 9 -2.17 2.09 -4.19
N LEU A 10 -2.55 2.93 -3.24
CA LEU A 10 -3.95 3.25 -2.97
C LEU A 10 -4.10 4.61 -2.31
N LEU A 11 -5.34 5.11 -2.33
CA LEU A 11 -5.78 6.25 -1.55
C LEU A 11 -6.73 5.78 -0.44
N ILE A 12 -6.60 6.37 0.74
CA ILE A 12 -7.47 6.16 1.89
C ILE A 12 -8.14 7.51 2.20
N ALA A 13 -9.44 7.61 1.99
CA ALA A 13 -10.24 8.76 2.38
C ALA A 13 -10.91 8.48 3.73
N GLY A 14 -10.76 9.40 4.69
CA GLY A 14 -11.22 9.19 6.06
C GLY A 14 -11.35 10.48 6.84
N GLN A 15 -11.37 10.37 8.16
CA GLN A 15 -11.28 11.50 9.08
C GLN A 15 -10.24 11.15 10.15
N GLN A 16 -9.43 12.12 10.57
CA GLN A 16 -8.40 11.94 11.60
C GLN A 16 -7.37 10.87 11.23
N LEU A 17 -7.05 10.76 9.94
CA LEU A 17 -5.96 9.92 9.47
C LEU A 17 -4.60 10.44 9.98
N SER A 18 -3.65 9.54 10.20
CA SER A 18 -2.31 9.88 10.65
C SER A 18 -1.28 9.15 9.79
N GLU A 19 -0.48 9.92 9.06
CA GLU A 19 0.63 9.42 8.24
C GLU A 19 1.60 8.56 9.07
N ASP A 20 2.05 9.10 10.21
CA ASP A 20 2.96 8.41 11.12
C ASP A 20 2.38 7.10 11.65
N ALA A 21 1.12 7.10 12.09
CA ALA A 21 0.50 5.89 12.64
C ALA A 21 0.33 4.78 11.59
N ILE A 22 -0.03 5.15 10.35
CA ILE A 22 -0.16 4.20 9.24
C ILE A 22 1.21 3.66 8.85
N TYR A 23 2.21 4.53 8.74
CA TYR A 23 3.58 4.15 8.44
C TYR A 23 4.12 3.16 9.48
N GLU A 24 4.01 3.50 10.77
CA GLU A 24 4.48 2.65 11.87
C GLU A 24 3.77 1.29 11.88
N HIS A 25 2.44 1.27 11.67
CA HIS A 25 1.69 0.02 11.63
C HIS A 25 2.20 -0.89 10.52
N ILE A 26 2.34 -0.39 9.30
CA ILE A 26 2.77 -1.19 8.15
C ILE A 26 4.21 -1.69 8.34
N ALA A 27 5.11 -0.80 8.76
CA ALA A 27 6.52 -1.14 8.99
C ALA A 27 6.72 -2.21 10.09
N GLN A 28 5.82 -2.30 11.07
CA GLN A 28 5.91 -3.26 12.17
C GLN A 28 5.19 -4.60 11.90
N HIS A 29 4.13 -4.59 11.08
CA HIS A 29 3.24 -5.75 10.94
C HIS A 29 3.34 -6.45 9.59
N PHE A 30 3.86 -5.78 8.55
CA PHE A 30 3.93 -6.33 7.21
C PHE A 30 5.36 -6.44 6.71
N GLU A 31 5.67 -7.57 6.07
CA GLU A 31 6.93 -7.76 5.37
C GLU A 31 6.86 -7.08 4.01
N GLY A 32 7.85 -6.21 3.74
CA GLY A 32 7.92 -5.47 2.50
C GLY A 32 9.04 -4.45 2.46
N ASP A 33 9.09 -3.71 1.36
CA ASP A 33 9.99 -2.59 1.18
C ASP A 33 9.28 -1.40 0.50
N SER A 34 10.02 -0.31 0.31
CA SER A 34 9.53 0.89 -0.40
C SER A 34 8.27 1.53 0.19
N LEU A 35 8.08 1.45 1.51
CA LEU A 35 6.94 2.08 2.18
C LEU A 35 6.98 3.61 2.05
N LEU A 36 5.96 4.18 1.42
CA LEU A 36 5.66 5.61 1.45
C LEU A 36 4.22 5.80 1.89
N VAL A 37 4.04 6.69 2.87
CA VAL A 37 2.74 7.17 3.33
C VAL A 37 2.81 8.68 3.26
N MET A 38 1.89 9.31 2.53
CA MET A 38 1.87 10.77 2.38
C MET A 38 0.45 11.28 2.35
N GLY A 39 0.15 12.37 3.04
CA GLY A 39 -1.16 13.03 2.94
C GLY A 39 -1.49 13.94 4.11
N ASP A 40 -2.78 14.01 4.43
CA ASP A 40 -3.31 14.75 5.57
C ASP A 40 -4.37 13.94 6.32
N GLU A 41 -5.11 14.58 7.21
CA GLU A 41 -6.11 13.94 8.08
C GLU A 41 -7.35 13.44 7.33
N ASP A 42 -7.57 13.88 6.09
CA ASP A 42 -8.75 13.55 5.29
C ASP A 42 -8.40 12.57 4.15
N LEU A 43 -7.18 12.62 3.61
CA LEU A 43 -6.74 11.78 2.50
C LEU A 43 -5.27 11.37 2.63
N ILE A 44 -5.02 10.06 2.61
CA ILE A 44 -3.66 9.49 2.60
C ILE A 44 -3.42 8.67 1.34
N LYS A 45 -2.25 8.84 0.74
CA LYS A 45 -1.70 7.99 -0.30
C LYS A 45 -0.69 7.00 0.29
N LEU A 46 -0.85 5.74 -0.10
CA LEU A 46 0.06 4.65 0.25
C LEU A 46 0.79 4.15 -1.01
N HIS A 47 2.08 3.85 -0.87
CA HIS A 47 2.86 2.99 -1.78
C HIS A 47 3.61 1.97 -0.93
N PHE A 48 3.52 0.68 -1.26
CA PHE A 48 4.26 -0.35 -0.53
C PHE A 48 4.47 -1.61 -1.38
N HIS A 49 5.69 -2.14 -1.37
CA HIS A 49 5.95 -3.42 -2.00
C HIS A 49 5.83 -4.57 -1.00
N THR A 50 5.06 -5.59 -1.34
CA THR A 50 4.90 -6.78 -0.48
C THR A 50 4.63 -8.03 -1.30
N ASN A 51 4.67 -9.20 -0.66
CA ASN A 51 4.17 -10.46 -1.22
C ASN A 51 2.76 -10.81 -0.74
N ALA A 52 2.19 -10.03 0.20
CA ALA A 52 0.86 -10.23 0.78
C ALA A 52 -0.04 -8.98 0.67
N PRO A 53 -0.35 -8.51 -0.56
CA PRO A 53 -1.09 -7.26 -0.77
C PRO A 53 -2.48 -7.24 -0.11
N TRP A 54 -3.12 -8.41 0.05
CA TRP A 54 -4.43 -8.52 0.70
C TRP A 54 -4.44 -8.06 2.16
N GLN A 55 -3.33 -8.22 2.90
CA GLN A 55 -3.23 -7.78 4.30
C GLN A 55 -3.16 -6.26 4.40
N VAL A 56 -2.44 -5.62 3.46
CA VAL A 56 -2.36 -4.17 3.37
C VAL A 56 -3.73 -3.59 3.02
N LEU A 57 -4.41 -4.17 2.04
CA LEU A 57 -5.77 -3.76 1.65
C LEU A 57 -6.77 -3.91 2.80
N GLU A 58 -6.71 -5.02 3.55
CA GLU A 58 -7.57 -5.26 4.72
C GLU A 58 -7.35 -4.20 5.80
N TYR A 59 -6.09 -3.88 6.11
CA TYR A 59 -5.75 -2.83 7.06
C TYR A 59 -6.26 -1.47 6.60
N CYS A 60 -5.94 -1.05 5.38
CA CYS A 60 -6.38 0.24 4.83
C CYS A 60 -7.91 0.36 4.81
N ALA A 61 -8.65 -0.73 4.55
CA ALA A 61 -10.11 -0.73 4.54
C ALA A 61 -10.73 -0.54 5.93
N SER A 62 -9.96 -0.82 6.99
CA SER A 62 -10.38 -0.58 8.37
C SER A 62 -10.26 0.90 8.78
N LEU A 63 -9.47 1.69 8.05
CA LEU A 63 -9.19 3.10 8.38
C LEU A 63 -10.16 4.08 7.70
N GLY A 64 -10.68 3.73 6.52
CA GLY A 64 -11.51 4.61 5.73
C GLY A 64 -11.96 3.98 4.41
N ASP A 65 -12.51 4.80 3.52
CA ASP A 65 -12.89 4.37 2.18
C ASP A 65 -11.65 4.33 1.28
N ILE A 66 -11.48 3.25 0.51
CA ILE A 66 -10.31 3.09 -0.36
C ILE A 66 -10.68 3.53 -1.78
N HIS A 67 -9.83 4.37 -2.38
CA HIS A 67 -9.94 4.81 -3.76
C HIS A 67 -8.68 4.49 -4.57
N ASP A 68 -8.82 4.48 -5.90
CA ASP A 68 -7.71 4.42 -6.87
C ASP A 68 -6.65 3.36 -6.56
N ILE A 69 -7.10 2.13 -6.29
CA ILE A 69 -6.22 0.99 -6.00
C ILE A 69 -5.50 0.54 -7.27
N VAL A 70 -4.17 0.51 -7.21
CA VAL A 70 -3.30 -0.16 -8.16
C VAL A 70 -2.60 -1.31 -7.43
N LEU A 71 -2.79 -2.52 -7.94
CA LEU A 71 -2.06 -3.69 -7.50
C LEU A 71 -1.33 -4.29 -8.71
N GLU A 72 -0.02 -4.14 -8.76
CA GLU A 72 0.77 -4.54 -9.92
C GLU A 72 1.79 -5.62 -9.56
N ASN A 73 1.88 -6.67 -10.38
CA ASN A 73 2.97 -7.63 -10.30
C ASN A 73 4.19 -7.07 -11.04
N MET A 74 5.12 -6.45 -10.30
CA MET A 74 6.30 -5.79 -10.85
C MET A 74 7.16 -6.75 -11.69
N GLN A 75 7.24 -8.03 -11.33
CA GLN A 75 7.99 -9.01 -12.10
C GLN A 75 7.36 -9.26 -13.49
N ARG A 76 6.03 -9.26 -13.60
CA ARG A 76 5.33 -9.36 -14.89
C ARG A 76 5.50 -8.09 -15.70
N GLN A 77 5.36 -6.93 -15.05
CA GLN A 77 5.53 -5.61 -15.65
C GLN A 77 6.91 -5.47 -16.29
N GLU A 78 7.99 -5.83 -15.57
CA GLU A 78 9.37 -5.84 -16.08
C GLU A 78 9.53 -6.74 -17.32
N GLN A 79 8.74 -7.80 -17.42
CA GLN A 79 8.75 -8.74 -18.55
C GLN A 79 7.84 -8.30 -19.70
N GLY A 80 7.19 -7.14 -19.60
CA GLY A 80 6.20 -6.68 -20.58
C GLY A 80 4.96 -7.57 -20.63
N LEU A 81 4.75 -8.41 -19.61
CA LEU A 81 3.58 -9.27 -19.50
C LEU A 81 2.45 -8.48 -18.86
N GLN A 82 1.28 -8.56 -19.46
CA GLN A 82 0.07 -8.02 -18.84
C GLN A 82 -0.24 -8.79 -17.57
N GLY A 83 -0.41 -8.09 -16.46
CA GLY A 83 -0.89 -8.60 -15.18
C GLY A 83 -2.34 -8.23 -15.00
#